data_AF-A0A453DT65-F1
#
_entry.id   AF-A0A453DT65-F1
#
_cell.length_a   1.000
_cell.length_b   1.000
_cell.length_c   1.000
_cell.angle_alpha   90.00
_cell.angle_beta   90.00
_cell.angle_gamma   90.00
#
_symmetry.space_group_name_H-M   'P 1'
#
loop_
_entity.id
_entity.type
_entity.pdbx_description
1 polymer ?
#
loop_
_entity_poly.entity_id
_entity_poly.type
_entity_poly.pdbx_seq_one_letter_code
_entity_poly.pdbx_strand_id
1 'polypeptide(L)'
;LGGKPGGVFEGLDKRSQERHRAIQAARDAAAGYDSDDANANARVPWGSRSSDEGSDSDGAAAKDRPQAEAPKKPKKPKVKKPKVTVADAAALIDAESLAAHLVDISASYENQEGIQLMRFADYFGRAFANVSAAQFPWAKMFKESPMPKMVDVPLSHVPEPVCKTASDWISQRSPDALGEFVLWCIDSIMSELSGPTVGPKGAKKVVQQTPKAQVAIFVVLALTLRRKPDVLINLSPKIVGNSKYLGQEKLPIIAWVINQASQGDLVSGMFSWSHSLFPTVCAKSSGNPQSRDLVLQLLERFLTTPNASKARAMLLNGAVRKGERLVPAGTLDLFMRCTFPVPNARVKVC
;
A
#
# COMPACT_ATOMS: atom_id res chain seq x y z
N LEU A 1 -19.69 23.89 -34.17
CA LEU A 1 -19.56 24.55 -32.84
C LEU A 1 -18.91 23.56 -31.88
N GLY A 2 -17.62 23.75 -31.60
CA GLY A 2 -16.84 22.88 -30.72
C GLY A 2 -16.63 23.50 -29.34
N GLY A 3 -16.66 22.67 -28.29
CA GLY A 3 -16.30 23.04 -26.93
C GLY A 3 -15.54 21.91 -26.25
N LYS A 4 -14.27 22.15 -25.90
CA LYS A 4 -13.39 21.21 -25.18
C LYS A 4 -13.72 21.21 -23.67
N PRO A 5 -13.88 20.04 -23.03
CA PRO A 5 -13.88 19.95 -21.56
C PRO A 5 -12.43 19.84 -21.07
N GLY A 6 -11.84 20.97 -20.67
CA GLY A 6 -10.44 20.99 -20.19
C GLY A 6 -10.11 21.98 -19.08
N GLY A 7 -11.01 22.91 -18.73
CA GLY A 7 -10.64 24.06 -17.88
C GLY A 7 -10.82 23.89 -16.36
N VAL A 8 -11.55 22.88 -15.89
CA VAL A 8 -11.94 22.81 -14.46
C VAL A 8 -10.78 22.35 -13.57
N PHE A 9 -10.06 21.30 -13.98
CA PHE A 9 -8.91 20.78 -13.22
C PHE A 9 -7.71 21.74 -13.26
N GLU A 10 -7.48 22.41 -14.39
CA GLU A 10 -6.40 23.38 -14.54
C GLU A 10 -6.65 24.66 -13.72
N GLY A 11 -7.92 25.09 -13.62
CA GLY A 11 -8.32 26.21 -12.75
C GLY A 11 -8.14 25.92 -11.26
N LEU A 12 -8.43 24.68 -10.83
CA LEU A 12 -8.25 24.25 -9.43
C LEU A 12 -6.76 24.14 -9.04
N ASP A 13 -5.92 23.61 -9.94
CA ASP A 13 -4.47 23.52 -9.72
C ASP A 13 -3.83 24.90 -9.66
N LYS A 14 -4.24 25.83 -10.54
CA LYS A 14 -3.77 27.21 -10.52
C LYS A 14 -4.12 27.93 -9.21
N ARG A 15 -5.35 27.76 -8.73
CA ARG A 15 -5.82 28.35 -7.45
C ARG A 15 -5.16 27.71 -6.22
N SER A 16 -4.73 26.45 -6.32
CA SER A 16 -3.93 25.78 -5.29
C SER A 16 -2.50 26.35 -5.24
N GLN A 17 -1.86 26.50 -6.39
CA GLN A 17 -0.52 27.07 -6.50
C GLN A 17 -0.46 28.53 -6.06
N GLU A 18 -1.47 29.33 -6.39
CA GLU A 18 -1.59 30.73 -5.94
C GLU A 18 -1.70 30.83 -4.41
N ARG A 19 -2.48 29.94 -3.77
CA ARG A 19 -2.56 29.86 -2.30
C ARG A 19 -1.23 29.42 -1.67
N HIS A 20 -0.53 28.48 -2.28
CA HIS A 20 0.78 28.04 -1.79
C HIS A 20 1.83 29.15 -1.88
N ARG A 21 1.83 29.93 -2.97
CA ARG A 21 2.69 31.12 -3.10
C ARG A 21 2.33 32.20 -2.09
N ALA A 22 1.04 32.43 -1.82
CA ALA A 22 0.61 33.40 -0.82
C ALA A 22 1.05 33.01 0.60
N ILE A 23 0.93 31.73 0.96
CA ILE A 23 1.40 31.20 2.26
C ILE A 23 2.92 31.32 2.38
N GLN A 24 3.65 31.04 1.30
CA GLN A 24 5.11 31.15 1.30
C GLN A 24 5.57 32.62 1.39
N ALA A 25 4.93 33.53 0.65
CA ALA A 25 5.19 34.97 0.75
C ALA A 25 4.86 35.54 2.14
N ALA A 26 3.77 35.08 2.77
CA ALA A 26 3.43 35.46 4.14
C ALA A 26 4.45 34.94 5.16
N ARG A 27 4.99 33.73 4.94
CA ARG A 27 6.06 33.16 5.77
C ARG A 27 7.38 33.90 5.61
N ASP A 28 7.71 34.30 4.39
CA ASP A 28 8.92 35.09 4.09
C ASP A 28 8.80 36.52 4.63
N ALA A 29 7.60 37.11 4.60
CA ALA A 29 7.33 38.42 5.21
C ALA A 29 7.38 38.38 6.75
N ALA A 30 6.90 37.30 7.36
CA ALA A 30 6.98 37.10 8.81
C ALA A 30 8.42 36.85 9.29
N ALA A 31 9.26 36.21 8.46
CA ALA A 31 10.70 36.05 8.72
C ALA A 31 11.50 37.36 8.58
N GLY A 32 10.91 38.42 8.02
CA GLY A 32 11.52 39.74 7.88
C GLY A 32 11.36 40.66 9.09
N TYR A 33 10.66 40.23 10.16
CA TYR A 33 10.32 41.07 11.31
C TYR A 33 11.01 40.68 12.63
N ASP A 34 11.93 39.72 12.61
CA ASP A 34 12.63 39.27 13.82
C ASP A 34 14.12 39.00 13.55
N SER A 35 14.92 40.07 13.58
CA SER A 35 16.12 40.18 14.44
C SER A 35 17.01 41.34 13.95
N ASP A 36 17.01 42.43 14.70
CA ASP A 36 18.20 43.28 14.82
C ASP A 36 19.20 42.57 15.77
N ASP A 37 20.42 42.44 15.25
CA ASP A 37 21.72 42.26 15.92
C ASP A 37 21.99 41.01 16.81
N ALA A 38 22.75 40.05 16.26
CA ALA A 38 24.18 39.89 16.60
C ALA A 38 24.78 38.57 16.05
N ASN A 39 25.94 38.74 15.38
CA ASN A 39 27.04 37.77 15.24
C ASN A 39 27.05 36.76 14.06
N ALA A 40 27.63 37.24 12.96
CA ALA A 40 28.68 36.63 12.14
C ALA A 40 28.73 35.09 11.95
N ASN A 41 28.37 34.62 10.74
CA ASN A 41 29.39 34.09 9.81
C ASN A 41 28.82 33.77 8.41
N ALA A 42 29.58 34.19 7.40
CA ALA A 42 29.66 33.66 6.04
C ALA A 42 28.42 33.74 5.12
N ARG A 43 28.21 34.92 4.53
CA ARG A 43 27.69 35.05 3.14
C ARG A 43 28.83 35.53 2.25
N VAL A 44 29.23 34.72 1.28
CA VAL A 44 30.05 35.15 0.14
C VAL A 44 29.16 35.16 -1.11
N PRO A 45 28.97 36.30 -1.80
CA PRO A 45 28.12 36.42 -2.98
C PRO A 45 28.76 35.90 -4.27
N TRP A 46 27.90 35.42 -5.16
CA TRP A 46 28.18 35.01 -6.54
C TRP A 46 28.44 36.24 -7.42
N GLY A 47 29.58 36.28 -8.12
CA GLY A 47 29.89 37.36 -9.08
C GLY A 47 31.12 37.09 -9.94
N SER A 48 30.86 36.73 -11.20
CA SER A 48 31.57 37.07 -12.46
C SER A 48 33.10 37.06 -12.59
N ARG A 49 33.58 36.32 -13.62
CA ARG A 49 34.56 36.68 -14.69
C ARG A 49 34.96 35.38 -15.41
N SER A 50 34.43 35.06 -16.59
CA SER A 50 34.72 35.56 -17.94
C SER A 50 36.11 35.17 -18.48
N SER A 51 36.08 34.69 -19.72
CA SER A 51 37.13 34.70 -20.76
C SER A 51 38.18 33.60 -20.68
N ASP A 52 38.62 32.98 -21.77
CA ASP A 52 38.24 32.95 -23.19
C ASP A 52 39.15 31.87 -23.84
N GLU A 53 38.88 31.54 -25.10
CA GLU A 53 39.76 30.92 -26.09
C GLU A 53 39.89 29.39 -26.01
N GLY A 54 39.54 28.59 -27.03
CA GLY A 54 39.43 28.87 -28.46
C GLY A 54 40.37 27.90 -29.18
N SER A 55 39.82 27.01 -30.01
CA SER A 55 40.34 26.60 -31.33
C SER A 55 39.82 25.21 -31.72
N ASP A 56 38.93 25.20 -32.72
CA ASP A 56 38.56 24.05 -33.53
C ASP A 56 39.70 23.70 -34.51
N SER A 57 39.90 22.42 -34.82
CA SER A 57 40.13 21.98 -36.20
C SER A 57 40.06 20.46 -36.36
N ASP A 58 39.42 20.08 -37.47
CA ASP A 58 39.09 18.77 -38.02
C ASP A 58 40.24 17.78 -38.27
N GLY A 59 39.87 16.50 -38.44
CA GLY A 59 40.70 15.55 -39.20
C GLY A 59 40.28 14.08 -39.06
N ALA A 60 39.66 13.53 -40.10
CA ALA A 60 39.15 12.17 -40.19
C ALA A 60 40.23 11.07 -40.37
N ALA A 61 39.81 9.82 -40.07
CA ALA A 61 40.09 8.55 -40.78
C ALA A 61 40.81 7.41 -40.01
N ALA A 62 40.01 6.35 -39.80
CA ALA A 62 40.24 4.92 -40.03
C ALA A 62 41.45 4.13 -39.44
N LYS A 63 41.03 3.09 -38.70
CA LYS A 63 41.51 1.68 -38.62
C LYS A 63 42.78 1.30 -37.82
N ASP A 64 42.55 0.19 -37.08
CA ASP A 64 43.45 -0.85 -36.56
C ASP A 64 43.80 -0.87 -35.05
N ARG A 65 43.52 -2.04 -34.45
CA ARG A 65 43.74 -2.53 -33.06
C ARG A 65 45.24 -2.77 -32.77
N PRO A 66 45.69 -3.17 -31.56
CA PRO A 66 45.09 -3.14 -30.21
C PRO A 66 46.04 -2.65 -29.07
N GLN A 67 45.44 -2.37 -27.91
CA GLN A 67 45.99 -2.58 -26.54
C GLN A 67 47.15 -1.69 -26.03
N ALA A 68 46.81 -0.68 -25.25
CA ALA A 68 47.56 -0.27 -24.06
C ALA A 68 46.58 0.20 -22.98
N GLU A 69 46.68 -0.37 -21.79
CA GLU A 69 45.83 -0.10 -20.63
C GLU A 69 45.99 1.35 -20.15
N ALA A 70 44.93 2.14 -20.25
CA ALA A 70 44.81 3.40 -19.53
C ALA A 70 44.13 3.17 -18.17
N PRO A 71 44.72 3.62 -17.05
CA PRO A 71 44.22 3.34 -15.71
C PRO A 71 42.82 3.92 -15.50
N LYS A 72 41.91 3.08 -15.01
CA LYS A 72 40.55 3.45 -14.60
C LYS A 72 40.62 4.61 -13.60
N LYS A 73 40.12 5.78 -13.99
CA LYS A 73 39.78 6.87 -13.07
C LYS A 73 38.96 6.30 -11.90
N PRO A 74 39.34 6.52 -10.63
CA PRO A 74 38.61 5.98 -9.50
C PRO A 74 37.17 6.53 -9.53
N LYS A 75 36.21 5.60 -9.61
CA LYS A 75 34.79 5.93 -9.42
C LYS A 75 34.68 6.60 -8.06
N LYS A 76 34.32 7.88 -8.04
CA LYS A 76 33.90 8.59 -6.83
C LYS A 76 32.90 7.67 -6.10
N PRO A 77 33.13 7.33 -4.81
CA PRO A 77 32.18 6.49 -4.09
C PRO A 77 30.82 7.16 -4.15
N LYS A 78 29.82 6.46 -4.70
CA LYS A 78 28.42 6.85 -4.58
C LYS A 78 28.18 7.00 -3.08
N VAL A 79 28.03 8.25 -2.61
CA VAL A 79 27.51 8.54 -1.28
C VAL A 79 26.22 7.73 -1.18
N LYS A 80 26.23 6.69 -0.36
CA LYS A 80 25.06 5.84 -0.15
C LYS A 80 23.97 6.78 0.35
N LYS A 81 22.89 6.94 -0.44
CA LYS A 81 21.70 7.64 0.04
C LYS A 81 21.34 7.08 1.42
N PRO A 82 20.97 7.91 2.40
CA PRO A 82 20.55 7.44 3.70
C PRO A 82 19.53 6.32 3.54
N LYS A 83 19.79 5.17 4.17
CA LYS A 83 18.92 4.00 4.12
C LYS A 83 17.75 4.26 5.07
N VAL A 84 16.78 5.04 4.62
CA VAL A 84 15.56 5.34 5.40
C VAL A 84 14.71 4.07 5.47
N THR A 85 14.53 3.54 6.68
CA THR A 85 13.68 2.36 6.92
C THR A 85 12.20 2.74 6.99
N VAL A 86 11.30 1.74 6.96
CA VAL A 86 9.87 1.96 7.17
C VAL A 86 9.61 2.58 8.55
N ALA A 87 10.33 2.11 9.58
CA ALA A 87 10.22 2.63 10.93
C ALA A 87 10.65 4.09 11.03
N ASP A 88 11.79 4.46 10.42
CA ASP A 88 12.28 5.84 10.44
C ASP A 88 11.28 6.79 9.78
N ALA A 89 10.72 6.41 8.63
CA ALA A 89 9.73 7.21 7.93
C ALA A 89 8.41 7.31 8.70
N ALA A 90 7.96 6.21 9.31
CA ALA A 90 6.71 6.17 10.07
C ALA A 90 6.79 7.00 11.37
N ALA A 91 7.94 7.01 12.03
CA ALA A 91 8.18 7.80 13.24
C ALA A 91 8.11 9.31 13.01
N LEU A 92 8.32 9.77 11.76
CA LEU A 92 8.21 11.18 11.38
C LEU A 92 6.76 11.61 11.07
N ILE A 93 5.82 10.66 11.05
CA ILE A 93 4.41 10.99 10.84
C ILE A 93 3.85 11.54 12.14
N ASP A 94 3.49 12.81 12.11
CA ASP A 94 2.85 13.48 13.24
C ASP A 94 1.31 13.38 13.15
N ALA A 95 0.69 13.10 14.29
CA ALA A 95 -0.76 12.89 14.37
C ALA A 95 -1.54 14.20 14.22
N GLU A 96 -1.00 15.33 14.70
CA GLU A 96 -1.64 16.65 14.55
C GLU A 96 -1.58 17.12 13.10
N SER A 97 -0.43 16.93 12.44
CA SER A 97 -0.26 17.15 11.00
C SER A 97 -1.24 16.32 10.17
N LEU A 98 -1.39 15.02 10.51
CA LEU A 98 -2.37 14.17 9.86
C LEU A 98 -3.80 14.68 10.11
N ALA A 99 -4.16 15.01 11.35
CA ALA A 99 -5.48 15.52 11.69
C ALA A 99 -5.81 16.81 10.91
N ALA A 100 -4.88 17.76 10.85
CA ALA A 100 -5.03 18.99 10.10
C ALA A 100 -5.23 18.73 8.59
N HIS A 101 -4.44 17.81 8.01
CA HIS A 101 -4.61 17.39 6.62
C HIS A 101 -5.98 16.75 6.37
N LEU A 102 -6.44 15.89 7.28
CA LEU A 102 -7.74 15.22 7.19
C LEU A 102 -8.91 16.22 7.25
N VAL A 103 -8.81 17.24 8.11
CA VAL A 103 -9.79 18.33 8.18
C VAL A 103 -9.81 19.12 6.87
N ASP A 104 -8.63 19.49 6.35
CA ASP A 104 -8.51 20.25 5.10
C ASP A 104 -9.09 19.49 3.90
N ILE A 105 -8.76 18.20 3.73
CA ILE A 105 -9.28 17.42 2.59
C ILE A 105 -10.78 17.15 2.73
N SER A 106 -11.30 16.98 3.95
CA SER A 106 -12.74 16.80 4.16
C SER A 106 -13.52 18.07 3.82
N ALA A 107 -12.98 19.25 4.14
CA ALA A 107 -13.58 20.53 3.77
C ALA A 107 -13.42 20.85 2.27
N SER A 108 -12.23 20.62 1.72
CA SER A 108 -11.91 20.97 0.32
C SER A 108 -12.61 20.09 -0.71
N TYR A 109 -12.97 18.85 -0.34
CA TYR A 109 -13.60 17.87 -1.22
C TYR A 109 -14.91 17.36 -0.61
N GLU A 110 -15.73 18.27 -0.10
CA GLU A 110 -17.03 17.95 0.48
C GLU A 110 -17.88 17.10 -0.50
N ASN A 111 -18.53 16.05 0.01
CA ASN A 111 -19.30 15.06 -0.77
C ASN A 111 -18.50 14.26 -1.82
N GLN A 112 -17.18 14.39 -1.89
CA GLN A 112 -16.32 13.65 -2.83
C GLN A 112 -15.42 12.66 -2.07
N GLU A 113 -16.02 11.71 -1.36
CA GLU A 113 -15.30 10.76 -0.49
C GLU A 113 -14.21 9.97 -1.22
N GLY A 114 -14.43 9.61 -2.49
CA GLY A 114 -13.41 8.96 -3.31
C GLY A 114 -12.13 9.81 -3.44
N ILE A 115 -12.28 11.12 -3.69
CA ILE A 115 -11.13 12.02 -3.78
C ILE A 115 -10.50 12.23 -2.40
N GLN A 116 -11.29 12.36 -1.34
CA GLN A 116 -10.78 12.44 0.03
C GLN A 116 -9.89 11.23 0.38
N LEU A 117 -10.34 10.02 0.06
CA LEU A 117 -9.59 8.77 0.32
C LEU A 117 -8.30 8.68 -0.51
N MET A 118 -8.32 9.17 -1.75
CA MET A 118 -7.10 9.28 -2.57
C MET A 118 -6.10 10.27 -1.97
N ARG A 119 -6.56 11.44 -1.47
CA ARG A 119 -5.70 12.43 -0.80
C ARG A 119 -5.17 11.94 0.55
N PHE A 120 -5.95 11.12 1.24
CA PHE A 120 -5.50 10.41 2.43
C PHE A 120 -4.36 9.43 2.10
N ALA A 121 -4.47 8.65 1.03
CA ALA A 121 -3.39 7.79 0.56
C ALA A 121 -2.15 8.59 0.12
N ASP A 122 -2.34 9.73 -0.56
CA ASP A 122 -1.25 10.63 -0.97
C ASP A 122 -0.43 11.14 0.23
N TYR A 123 -1.07 11.41 1.37
CA TYR A 123 -0.38 11.86 2.59
C TYR A 123 0.66 10.82 3.06
N PHE A 124 0.23 9.56 3.21
CA PHE A 124 1.15 8.47 3.54
C PHE A 124 2.15 8.20 2.42
N GLY A 125 1.74 8.37 1.16
CA GLY A 125 2.63 8.26 0.00
C GLY A 125 3.80 9.23 0.07
N ARG A 126 3.57 10.47 0.53
CA ARG A 126 4.61 11.48 0.77
C ARG A 126 5.47 11.11 1.97
N ALA A 127 4.86 10.68 3.08
CA ALA A 127 5.59 10.28 4.28
C ALA A 127 6.58 9.13 3.99
N PHE A 128 6.19 8.16 3.17
CA PHE A 128 7.00 7.00 2.83
C PHE A 128 7.84 7.14 1.54
N ALA A 129 7.86 8.31 0.89
CA ALA A 129 8.48 8.50 -0.42
C ALA A 129 9.99 8.17 -0.46
N ASN A 130 10.68 8.30 0.68
CA ASN A 130 12.10 8.02 0.83
C ASN A 130 12.41 6.55 1.17
N VAL A 131 11.39 5.75 1.47
CA VAL A 131 11.57 4.32 1.75
C VAL A 131 11.80 3.58 0.44
N SER A 132 13.01 3.03 0.28
CA SER A 132 13.31 2.23 -0.91
C SER A 132 12.60 0.87 -0.87
N ALA A 133 12.30 0.28 -2.03
CA ALA A 133 11.71 -1.06 -2.12
C ALA A 133 12.53 -2.15 -1.38
N ALA A 134 13.84 -1.97 -1.25
CA ALA A 134 14.70 -2.87 -0.48
C ALA A 134 14.44 -2.83 1.03
N GLN A 135 13.85 -1.74 1.55
CA GLN A 135 13.43 -1.61 2.95
C GLN A 135 12.03 -2.15 3.21
N PHE A 136 11.28 -2.46 2.15
CA PHE A 136 9.96 -3.06 2.26
C PHE A 136 9.77 -4.15 1.17
N PRO A 137 10.48 -5.29 1.28
CA PRO A 137 10.43 -6.36 0.28
C PRO A 137 9.15 -7.20 0.46
N TRP A 138 7.98 -6.58 0.34
CA TRP A 138 6.68 -7.21 0.62
C TRP A 138 6.48 -8.50 -0.18
N ALA A 139 6.87 -8.54 -1.46
CA ALA A 139 6.73 -9.75 -2.28
C ALA A 139 7.53 -10.95 -1.72
N LYS A 140 8.67 -10.71 -1.06
CA LYS A 140 9.41 -11.77 -0.35
C LYS A 140 8.75 -12.11 0.99
N MET A 141 8.24 -11.11 1.71
CA MET A 141 7.49 -11.30 2.94
C MET A 141 6.32 -12.28 2.73
N PHE A 142 5.55 -12.14 1.64
CA PHE A 142 4.46 -13.06 1.30
C PHE A 142 4.88 -14.48 0.93
N LYS A 143 6.15 -14.71 0.60
CA LYS A 143 6.70 -16.03 0.22
C LYS A 143 7.41 -16.73 1.37
N GLU A 144 8.08 -15.96 2.23
CA GLU A 144 9.05 -16.46 3.21
C GLU A 144 8.57 -16.30 4.66
N SER A 145 7.60 -15.43 4.93
CA SER A 145 7.16 -15.14 6.30
C SER A 145 5.89 -15.88 6.69
N PRO A 146 5.81 -16.45 7.91
CA PRO A 146 4.56 -16.95 8.46
C PRO A 146 3.49 -15.86 8.60
N MET A 147 2.22 -16.21 8.42
CA MET A 147 1.08 -15.28 8.51
C MET A 147 1.04 -14.43 9.78
N PRO A 148 1.39 -14.93 10.98
CA PRO A 148 1.44 -14.11 12.20
C PRO A 148 2.41 -12.93 12.12
N LYS A 149 3.54 -13.06 11.40
CA LYS A 149 4.51 -11.96 11.27
C LYS A 149 4.07 -10.91 10.24
N MET A 150 3.25 -11.32 9.28
CA MET A 150 2.82 -10.46 8.18
C MET A 150 1.70 -9.50 8.57
N VAL A 151 0.87 -9.87 9.55
CA VAL A 151 -0.29 -9.07 9.95
C VAL A 151 0.09 -7.77 10.62
N ASP A 152 1.20 -7.75 11.34
CA ASP A 152 1.66 -6.58 12.09
C ASP A 152 2.36 -5.59 11.17
N VAL A 153 2.91 -6.05 10.05
CA VAL A 153 3.54 -5.20 9.04
C VAL A 153 2.48 -4.67 8.07
N PRO A 154 2.44 -3.34 7.77
CA PRO A 154 3.37 -2.29 8.21
C PRO A 154 2.95 -1.50 9.46
N LEU A 155 1.79 -1.79 10.07
CA LEU A 155 1.24 -0.95 11.15
C LEU A 155 2.03 -0.97 12.45
N SER A 156 2.85 -2.01 12.69
CA SER A 156 3.75 -2.11 13.85
C SER A 156 4.75 -0.96 13.95
N HIS A 157 5.02 -0.28 12.84
CA HIS A 157 5.93 0.85 12.76
C HIS A 157 5.21 2.21 12.82
N VAL A 158 3.89 2.24 12.62
CA VAL A 158 3.12 3.47 12.59
C VAL A 158 2.73 3.86 14.02
N PRO A 159 3.02 5.10 14.47
CA PRO A 159 2.68 5.54 15.82
C PRO A 159 1.18 5.34 16.11
N GLU A 160 0.85 4.86 17.32
CA GLU A 160 -0.53 4.62 17.73
C GLU A 160 -1.43 5.88 17.59
N PRO A 161 -0.99 7.11 17.94
CA PRO A 161 -1.80 8.31 17.73
C PRO A 161 -2.17 8.55 16.26
N VAL A 162 -1.26 8.23 15.33
CA VAL A 162 -1.49 8.33 13.88
C VAL A 162 -2.53 7.29 13.44
N CYS A 163 -2.37 6.04 13.90
CA CYS A 163 -3.33 4.97 13.63
C CYS A 163 -4.73 5.33 14.13
N LYS A 164 -4.84 5.88 15.34
CA LYS A 164 -6.10 6.30 15.95
C LYS A 164 -6.75 7.43 15.15
N THR A 165 -6.00 8.50 14.87
CA THR A 165 -6.47 9.66 14.09
C THR A 165 -7.00 9.25 12.72
N ALA A 166 -6.24 8.42 11.98
CA ALA A 166 -6.68 7.89 10.70
C ALA A 166 -7.94 7.03 10.84
N SER A 167 -7.97 6.15 11.85
CA SER A 167 -9.10 5.24 12.09
C SER A 167 -10.39 5.99 12.42
N ASP A 168 -10.32 7.02 13.25
CA ASP A 168 -11.48 7.83 13.63
C ASP A 168 -12.05 8.57 12.41
N TRP A 169 -11.18 9.09 11.53
CA TRP A 169 -11.61 9.72 10.28
C TRP A 169 -12.20 8.72 9.27
N ILE A 170 -11.55 7.56 9.06
CA ILE A 170 -12.06 6.47 8.21
C ILE A 170 -13.46 6.04 8.67
N SER A 171 -13.71 6.04 9.98
CA SER A 171 -14.99 5.59 10.53
C SER A 171 -16.20 6.40 10.06
N GLN A 172 -15.96 7.64 9.63
CA GLN A 172 -16.95 8.61 9.17
C GLN A 172 -17.24 8.52 7.66
N ARG A 173 -16.46 7.74 6.91
CA ARG A 173 -16.69 7.55 5.46
C ARG A 173 -17.77 6.51 5.19
N SER A 174 -18.46 6.64 4.07
CA SER A 174 -19.49 5.68 3.66
C SER A 174 -18.89 4.30 3.37
N PRO A 175 -19.64 3.21 3.62
CA PRO A 175 -19.18 1.85 3.27
C PRO A 175 -18.87 1.67 1.78
N ASP A 176 -19.58 2.38 0.91
CA ASP A 176 -19.43 2.27 -0.55
C ASP A 176 -18.11 2.89 -1.01
N ALA A 177 -17.81 4.12 -0.57
CA ALA A 177 -16.54 4.78 -0.89
C ALA A 177 -15.33 4.00 -0.33
N LEU A 178 -15.46 3.48 0.90
CA LEU A 178 -14.45 2.60 1.48
C LEU A 178 -14.28 1.29 0.69
N GLY A 179 -15.36 0.73 0.15
CA GLY A 179 -15.32 -0.46 -0.70
C GLY A 179 -14.55 -0.22 -1.99
N GLU A 180 -14.84 0.88 -2.69
CA GLU A 180 -14.09 1.26 -3.89
C GLU A 180 -12.62 1.51 -3.59
N PHE A 181 -12.32 2.21 -2.49
CA PHE A 181 -10.95 2.49 -2.06
C PHE A 181 -10.17 1.22 -1.69
N VAL A 182 -10.77 0.30 -0.92
CA VAL A 182 -10.15 -0.99 -0.59
C VAL A 182 -9.85 -1.79 -1.86
N LEU A 183 -10.81 -1.84 -2.80
CA LEU A 183 -10.61 -2.54 -4.06
C LEU A 183 -9.48 -1.91 -4.90
N TRP A 184 -9.42 -0.57 -4.93
CA TRP A 184 -8.36 0.17 -5.58
C TRP A 184 -6.98 -0.10 -4.94
N CYS A 185 -6.88 -0.18 -3.62
CA CYS A 185 -5.64 -0.56 -2.94
C CYS A 185 -5.21 -1.99 -3.29
N ILE A 186 -6.15 -2.95 -3.26
CA ILE A 186 -5.88 -4.35 -3.65
C ILE A 186 -5.39 -4.39 -5.10
N ASP A 187 -6.11 -3.76 -6.02
CA ASP A 187 -5.73 -3.70 -7.43
C ASP A 187 -4.33 -3.10 -7.63
N SER A 188 -4.00 -2.04 -6.90
CA SER A 188 -2.67 -1.41 -6.93
C SER A 188 -1.56 -2.39 -6.52
N ILE A 189 -1.77 -3.18 -5.46
CA ILE A 189 -0.82 -4.22 -5.03
C ILE A 189 -0.73 -5.34 -6.08
N MET A 190 -1.88 -5.77 -6.62
CA MET A 190 -1.93 -6.86 -7.61
C MET A 190 -1.23 -6.50 -8.91
N SER A 191 -1.37 -5.25 -9.38
CA SER A 191 -0.71 -4.73 -10.58
C SER A 191 0.80 -4.73 -10.44
N GLU A 192 1.32 -4.32 -9.27
CA GLU A 192 2.76 -4.33 -9.01
C GLU A 192 3.32 -5.76 -8.92
N LEU A 193 2.56 -6.72 -8.37
CA LEU A 193 2.97 -8.13 -8.32
C LEU A 193 3.17 -8.73 -9.72
N SER A 194 2.36 -8.29 -10.70
CA SER A 194 2.42 -8.79 -12.08
C SER A 194 3.63 -8.26 -12.87
N GLY A 195 4.46 -7.39 -12.27
CA GLY A 195 5.60 -6.75 -12.92
C GLY A 195 5.19 -5.66 -13.92
N PRO A 196 6.16 -4.93 -14.50
CA PRO A 196 5.86 -3.96 -15.55
C PRO A 196 5.24 -4.70 -16.74
N THR A 197 3.95 -4.46 -17.00
CA THR A 197 3.35 -4.85 -18.27
C THR A 197 4.09 -4.10 -19.38
N VAL A 198 4.80 -4.82 -20.24
CA VAL A 198 5.25 -4.26 -21.53
C VAL A 198 4.00 -4.12 -22.39
N GLY A 199 3.23 -3.07 -22.12
CA GLY A 199 2.09 -2.69 -22.93
C GLY A 199 2.56 -2.09 -24.26
N PRO A 200 1.81 -2.25 -25.36
CA PRO A 200 2.14 -1.63 -26.64
C PRO A 200 2.28 -0.12 -26.45
N LYS A 201 3.34 0.46 -27.03
CA LYS A 201 3.55 1.92 -27.09
C LYS A 201 2.26 2.60 -27.59
N GLY A 202 1.53 3.30 -26.72
CA GLY A 202 0.46 4.20 -27.19
C GLY A 202 -0.75 4.45 -26.30
N ALA A 203 -0.96 3.72 -25.19
CA ALA A 203 -2.12 4.00 -24.32
C ALA A 203 -1.76 5.02 -23.23
N LYS A 204 -2.55 6.11 -23.14
CA LYS A 204 -2.43 7.16 -22.12
C LYS A 204 -2.32 6.53 -20.73
N LYS A 205 -1.19 6.77 -20.07
CA LYS A 205 -0.98 6.46 -18.65
C LYS A 205 -2.04 7.17 -17.83
N VAL A 206 -3.09 6.44 -17.45
CA VAL A 206 -3.77 6.70 -16.18
C VAL A 206 -2.66 6.71 -15.13
N VAL A 207 -2.59 7.76 -14.31
CA VAL A 207 -1.50 8.08 -13.38
C VAL A 207 -1.05 6.81 -12.66
N GLN A 208 -0.01 6.18 -13.19
CA GLN A 208 0.59 4.98 -12.62
C GLN A 208 1.34 5.48 -11.38
N GLN A 209 0.76 5.23 -10.21
CA GLN A 209 1.40 5.56 -8.95
C GLN A 209 2.81 5.00 -8.97
N THR A 210 3.77 5.87 -8.70
CA THR A 210 5.18 5.54 -8.81
C THR A 210 5.50 4.45 -7.76
N PRO A 211 6.33 3.43 -8.08
CA PRO A 211 6.66 2.30 -7.19
C PRO A 211 7.24 2.64 -5.80
N LYS A 212 7.35 3.92 -5.44
CA LYS A 212 7.93 4.45 -4.20
C LYS A 212 6.94 4.59 -3.04
N ALA A 213 5.64 4.40 -3.27
CA ALA A 213 4.60 4.57 -2.24
C ALA A 213 3.92 3.24 -1.82
N GLN A 214 4.49 2.07 -2.15
CA GLN A 214 3.85 0.78 -1.84
C GLN A 214 3.57 0.60 -0.34
N VAL A 215 4.49 1.02 0.52
CA VAL A 215 4.30 1.01 1.99
C VAL A 215 3.01 1.73 2.37
N ALA A 216 2.75 2.90 1.77
CA ALA A 216 1.57 3.70 2.04
C ALA A 216 0.29 2.92 1.68
N ILE A 217 0.26 2.23 0.53
CA ILE A 217 -0.89 1.42 0.12
C ILE A 217 -1.17 0.30 1.13
N PHE A 218 -0.14 -0.40 1.61
CA PHE A 218 -0.30 -1.40 2.66
C PHE A 218 -0.79 -0.80 3.99
N VAL A 219 -0.26 0.37 4.39
CA VAL A 219 -0.68 1.08 5.62
C VAL A 219 -2.15 1.47 5.54
N VAL A 220 -2.57 2.20 4.49
CA VAL A 220 -3.94 2.71 4.39
C VAL A 220 -4.97 1.58 4.20
N LEU A 221 -4.60 0.52 3.48
CA LEU A 221 -5.43 -0.67 3.34
C LEU A 221 -5.61 -1.38 4.68
N ALA A 222 -4.53 -1.57 5.45
CA ALA A 222 -4.60 -2.18 6.77
C ALA A 222 -5.43 -1.34 7.76
N LEU A 223 -5.21 -0.02 7.81
CA LEU A 223 -6.02 0.89 8.64
C LEU A 223 -7.51 0.81 8.30
N THR A 224 -7.84 0.79 7.00
CA THR A 224 -9.23 0.74 6.53
C THR A 224 -9.90 -0.58 6.91
N LEU A 225 -9.24 -1.71 6.65
CA LEU A 225 -9.79 -3.04 6.95
C LEU A 225 -9.94 -3.30 8.44
N ARG A 226 -8.98 -2.83 9.27
CA ARG A 226 -9.07 -2.93 10.72
C ARG A 226 -10.19 -2.06 11.29
N ARG A 227 -10.45 -0.89 10.70
CA ARG A 227 -11.50 0.02 11.17
C ARG A 227 -12.90 -0.37 10.70
N LYS A 228 -13.04 -0.82 9.45
CA LYS A 228 -14.32 -1.14 8.80
C LYS A 228 -14.24 -2.50 8.09
N PRO A 229 -14.12 -3.61 8.84
CA PRO A 229 -13.94 -4.95 8.27
C PRO A 229 -15.15 -5.42 7.43
N ASP A 230 -16.35 -4.91 7.71
CA ASP A 230 -17.57 -5.21 6.93
C ASP A 230 -17.49 -4.81 5.45
N VAL A 231 -16.60 -3.88 5.11
CA VAL A 231 -16.33 -3.48 3.72
C VAL A 231 -15.83 -4.68 2.92
N LEU A 232 -14.99 -5.52 3.51
CA LEU A 232 -14.50 -6.72 2.84
C LEU A 232 -15.63 -7.71 2.55
N ILE A 233 -16.59 -7.84 3.46
CA ILE A 233 -17.78 -8.67 3.25
C ILE A 233 -18.62 -8.12 2.08
N ASN A 234 -18.81 -6.80 2.00
CA ASN A 234 -19.50 -6.16 0.86
C ASN A 234 -18.79 -6.40 -0.47
N LEU A 235 -17.46 -6.53 -0.46
CA LEU A 235 -16.65 -6.81 -1.64
C LEU A 235 -16.60 -8.29 -2.02
N SER A 236 -17.09 -9.20 -1.15
CA SER A 236 -17.07 -10.65 -1.38
C SER A 236 -17.59 -11.04 -2.77
N PRO A 237 -18.73 -10.53 -3.28
CA PRO A 237 -19.22 -10.88 -4.61
C PRO A 237 -18.29 -10.49 -5.77
N LYS A 238 -17.41 -9.50 -5.57
CA LYS A 238 -16.41 -9.07 -6.58
C LYS A 238 -15.13 -9.92 -6.53
N ILE A 239 -14.82 -10.50 -5.36
CA ILE A 239 -13.59 -11.25 -5.08
C ILE A 239 -13.80 -12.75 -5.32
N VAL A 240 -14.90 -13.32 -4.82
CA VAL A 240 -15.22 -14.75 -4.91
C VAL A 240 -15.38 -15.17 -6.37
N GLY A 241 -14.74 -16.27 -6.75
CA GLY A 241 -14.77 -16.81 -8.12
C GLY A 241 -13.97 -15.99 -9.15
N ASN A 242 -13.39 -14.86 -8.76
CA ASN A 242 -12.64 -14.00 -9.67
C ASN A 242 -11.13 -14.32 -9.63
N SER A 243 -10.60 -14.84 -10.72
CA SER A 243 -9.18 -15.22 -10.85
C SER A 243 -8.22 -14.03 -10.73
N LYS A 244 -8.69 -12.79 -10.93
CA LYS A 244 -7.91 -11.57 -10.67
C LYS A 244 -7.46 -11.48 -9.22
N TYR A 245 -8.31 -11.93 -8.29
CA TYR A 245 -8.07 -11.85 -6.85
C TYR A 245 -7.66 -13.19 -6.25
N LEU A 246 -8.27 -14.29 -6.71
CA LEU A 246 -8.09 -15.63 -6.15
C LEU A 246 -7.18 -16.54 -7.00
N GLY A 247 -6.39 -15.96 -7.90
CA GLY A 247 -5.31 -16.67 -8.58
C GLY A 247 -4.21 -17.12 -7.61
N GLN A 248 -3.49 -18.20 -7.93
CA GLN A 248 -2.49 -18.84 -7.05
C GLN A 248 -1.47 -17.85 -6.45
N GLU A 249 -0.84 -17.03 -7.29
CA GLU A 249 0.13 -16.01 -6.85
C GLU A 249 -0.49 -14.88 -6.01
N LYS A 250 -1.82 -14.72 -6.06
CA LYS A 250 -2.56 -13.63 -5.40
C LYS A 250 -3.16 -14.06 -4.06
N LEU A 251 -3.28 -15.37 -3.81
CA LEU A 251 -3.82 -15.93 -2.57
C LEU A 251 -3.11 -15.41 -1.31
N PRO A 252 -1.76 -15.28 -1.26
CA PRO A 252 -1.08 -14.69 -0.10
C PRO A 252 -1.56 -13.27 0.24
N ILE A 253 -1.82 -12.44 -0.77
CA ILE A 253 -2.29 -11.06 -0.59
C ILE A 253 -3.72 -11.06 -0.05
N ILE A 254 -4.62 -11.88 -0.61
CA ILE A 254 -6.00 -11.97 -0.12
C ILE A 254 -6.05 -12.55 1.30
N ALA A 255 -5.23 -13.55 1.61
CA ALA A 255 -5.11 -14.07 2.97
C ALA A 255 -4.69 -12.97 3.96
N TRP A 256 -3.73 -12.12 3.59
CA TRP A 256 -3.33 -10.97 4.40
C TRP A 256 -4.43 -9.92 4.54
N VAL A 257 -5.16 -9.60 3.47
CA VAL A 257 -6.33 -8.69 3.51
C VAL A 257 -7.38 -9.20 4.51
N ILE A 258 -7.72 -10.49 4.43
CA ILE A 258 -8.66 -11.12 5.37
C ILE A 258 -8.11 -11.08 6.80
N ASN A 259 -6.82 -11.33 6.99
CA ASN A 259 -6.17 -11.26 8.30
C ASN A 259 -6.16 -9.83 8.87
N GLN A 260 -6.04 -8.79 8.04
CA GLN A 260 -6.19 -7.40 8.50
C GLN A 260 -7.61 -7.12 8.97
N ALA A 261 -8.63 -7.55 8.21
CA ALA A 261 -10.03 -7.42 8.62
C ALA A 261 -10.31 -8.15 9.94
N SER A 262 -9.71 -9.33 10.14
CA SER A 262 -9.89 -10.11 11.38
C SER A 262 -9.30 -9.44 12.63
N GLN A 263 -8.34 -8.52 12.48
CA GLN A 263 -7.82 -7.75 13.62
C GLN A 263 -8.83 -6.70 14.10
N GLY A 264 -9.70 -6.21 13.19
CA GLY A 264 -10.80 -5.30 13.53
C GLY A 264 -12.04 -6.03 14.04
N ASP A 265 -12.43 -7.10 13.34
CA ASP A 265 -13.53 -7.98 13.73
C ASP A 265 -13.24 -9.42 13.30
N LEU A 266 -13.03 -10.29 14.28
CA LEU A 266 -12.74 -11.69 14.06
C LEU A 266 -13.83 -12.40 13.25
N VAL A 267 -15.10 -12.05 13.48
CA VAL A 267 -16.24 -12.68 12.77
C VAL A 267 -16.19 -12.34 11.30
N SER A 268 -15.92 -11.08 10.94
CA SER A 268 -15.76 -10.65 9.54
C SER A 268 -14.58 -11.32 8.83
N GLY A 269 -13.47 -11.52 9.55
CA GLY A 269 -12.32 -12.29 9.04
C GLY A 269 -12.67 -13.75 8.76
N MET A 270 -13.30 -14.43 9.72
CA MET A 270 -13.74 -15.82 9.55
C MET A 270 -14.78 -15.97 8.43
N PHE A 271 -15.72 -15.04 8.31
CA PHE A 271 -16.69 -14.99 7.23
C PHE A 271 -16.01 -14.92 5.87
N SER A 272 -15.07 -13.98 5.70
CA SER A 272 -14.37 -13.80 4.43
C SER A 272 -13.50 -15.02 4.08
N TRP A 273 -12.89 -15.65 5.09
CA TRP A 273 -12.12 -16.88 4.94
C TRP A 273 -12.98 -18.06 4.47
N SER A 274 -14.12 -18.30 5.12
CA SER A 274 -14.98 -19.46 4.86
C SER A 274 -15.74 -19.35 3.54
N HIS A 275 -16.09 -18.13 3.12
CA HIS A 275 -16.83 -17.87 1.89
C HIS A 275 -15.93 -17.73 0.66
N SER A 276 -14.68 -17.26 0.83
CA SER A 276 -13.78 -16.96 -0.31
C SER A 276 -12.57 -17.89 -0.37
N LEU A 277 -11.79 -17.92 0.70
CA LEU A 277 -10.42 -18.44 0.65
C LEU A 277 -10.39 -19.97 0.75
N PHE A 278 -11.10 -20.53 1.72
CA PHE A 278 -11.14 -21.98 1.95
C PHE A 278 -11.74 -22.77 0.78
N PRO A 279 -12.90 -22.39 0.22
CA PRO A 279 -13.45 -23.09 -0.94
C PRO A 279 -12.50 -23.10 -2.13
N THR A 280 -11.77 -22.00 -2.35
CA THR A 280 -10.82 -21.87 -3.48
C THR A 280 -9.67 -22.89 -3.40
N VAL A 281 -9.13 -23.14 -2.20
CA VAL A 281 -8.01 -24.09 -2.03
C VAL A 281 -8.47 -25.54 -1.93
N CYS A 282 -9.74 -25.79 -1.58
CA CYS A 282 -10.33 -27.11 -1.47
C CYS A 282 -11.04 -27.60 -2.75
N ALA A 283 -11.39 -26.70 -3.67
CA ALA A 283 -12.10 -27.04 -4.90
C ALA A 283 -11.30 -27.91 -5.90
N LYS A 284 -9.97 -28.01 -5.74
CA LYS A 284 -9.10 -28.79 -6.63
C LYS A 284 -8.24 -29.77 -5.82
N SER A 285 -8.39 -31.06 -6.07
CA SER A 285 -7.64 -32.14 -5.39
C SER A 285 -6.12 -32.07 -5.58
N SER A 286 -5.64 -31.34 -6.61
CA SER A 286 -4.22 -31.10 -6.91
C SER A 286 -3.73 -29.70 -6.46
N GLY A 287 -4.43 -29.05 -5.53
CA GLY A 287 -4.13 -27.69 -5.08
C GLY A 287 -2.72 -27.56 -4.47
N ASN A 288 -2.09 -26.41 -4.69
CA ASN A 288 -0.76 -26.09 -4.16
C ASN A 288 -0.72 -26.29 -2.62
N PRO A 289 0.13 -27.22 -2.11
CA PRO A 289 0.24 -27.46 -0.67
C PRO A 289 0.54 -26.21 0.15
N GLN A 290 1.37 -25.28 -0.39
CA GLN A 290 1.70 -24.04 0.29
C GLN A 290 0.50 -23.11 0.43
N SER A 291 -0.36 -23.04 -0.60
CA SER A 291 -1.59 -22.26 -0.53
C SER A 291 -2.57 -22.86 0.46
N ARG A 292 -2.67 -24.19 0.53
CA ARG A 292 -3.52 -24.87 1.53
C ARG A 292 -3.01 -24.60 2.95
N ASP A 293 -1.70 -24.75 3.15
CA ASP A 293 -1.05 -24.48 4.44
C ASP A 293 -1.29 -23.03 4.89
N LEU A 294 -1.09 -22.05 4.01
CA LEU A 294 -1.37 -20.64 4.29
C LEU A 294 -2.82 -20.40 4.78
N VAL A 295 -3.81 -21.02 4.12
CA VAL A 295 -5.22 -20.88 4.49
C VAL A 295 -5.51 -21.51 5.84
N LEU A 296 -4.87 -22.63 6.16
CA LEU A 296 -4.98 -23.31 7.45
C LEU A 296 -4.26 -22.55 8.56
N GLN A 297 -3.08 -21.97 8.31
CA GLN A 297 -2.39 -21.09 9.26
C GLN A 297 -3.26 -19.88 9.64
N LEU A 298 -4.01 -19.34 8.68
CA LEU A 298 -4.95 -18.25 8.95
C LEU A 298 -6.11 -18.70 9.85
N LEU A 299 -6.67 -19.88 9.60
CA LEU A 299 -7.69 -20.48 10.48
C LEU A 299 -7.13 -20.74 11.88
N GLU A 300 -5.95 -21.34 11.98
CA GLU A 300 -5.27 -21.58 13.24
C GLU A 300 -5.14 -20.27 14.00
N ARG A 301 -4.63 -19.21 13.37
CA ARG A 301 -4.52 -17.88 13.98
C ARG A 301 -5.86 -17.35 14.53
N PHE A 302 -6.97 -17.54 13.82
CA PHE A 302 -8.29 -17.12 14.32
C PHE A 302 -8.67 -17.85 15.61
N LEU A 303 -8.26 -19.12 15.74
CA LEU A 303 -8.57 -19.98 16.87
C LEU A 303 -7.55 -19.93 18.01
N THR A 304 -6.28 -19.61 17.71
CA THR A 304 -5.13 -19.59 18.64
C THR A 304 -4.71 -18.20 19.06
N THR A 305 -5.54 -17.18 18.81
CA THR A 305 -5.37 -15.86 19.42
C THR A 305 -5.19 -16.02 20.94
N PRO A 306 -4.39 -15.17 21.61
CA PRO A 306 -4.02 -15.33 23.03
C PRO A 306 -5.21 -15.46 23.99
N ASN A 307 -6.43 -15.17 23.51
CA ASN A 307 -7.70 -15.43 24.18
C ASN A 307 -8.60 -16.40 23.38
N ALA A 308 -8.14 -17.64 23.15
CA ALA A 308 -8.87 -18.64 22.34
C ALA A 308 -10.32 -18.86 22.81
N SER A 309 -10.60 -18.81 24.12
CA SER A 309 -11.95 -18.89 24.68
C SER A 309 -12.83 -17.71 24.24
N LYS A 310 -12.28 -16.49 24.29
CA LYS A 310 -12.96 -15.27 23.81
C LYS A 310 -13.19 -15.31 22.31
N ALA A 311 -12.20 -15.77 21.53
CA ALA A 311 -12.33 -15.94 20.09
C ALA A 311 -13.47 -16.90 19.74
N ARG A 312 -13.54 -18.06 20.40
CA ARG A 312 -14.65 -19.01 20.25
C ARG A 312 -16.00 -18.39 20.60
N ALA A 313 -16.10 -17.68 21.73
CA ALA A 313 -17.32 -17.00 22.12
C ALA A 313 -17.77 -15.94 21.09
N MET A 314 -16.84 -15.14 20.57
CA MET A 314 -17.12 -14.17 19.51
C MET A 314 -17.64 -14.83 18.23
N LEU A 315 -17.01 -15.93 17.80
CA LEU A 315 -17.42 -16.67 16.60
C LEU A 315 -18.80 -17.33 16.78
N LEU A 316 -19.09 -17.88 17.96
CA LEU A 316 -20.40 -18.46 18.28
C LEU A 316 -21.49 -17.39 18.31
N ASN A 317 -21.23 -16.24 18.93
CA ASN A 317 -22.16 -15.11 18.96
C ASN A 317 -22.34 -14.48 17.56
N GLY A 318 -21.33 -14.59 16.69
CA GLY A 318 -21.33 -14.13 15.31
C GLY A 318 -21.64 -15.23 14.28
N ALA A 319 -22.34 -16.30 14.66
CA ALA A 319 -22.59 -17.46 13.79
C ALA A 319 -23.38 -17.13 12.51
N VAL A 320 -24.03 -15.96 12.47
CA VAL A 320 -24.70 -15.41 11.28
C VAL A 320 -24.23 -13.97 11.07
N ARG A 321 -23.87 -13.61 9.85
CA ARG A 321 -23.53 -12.24 9.45
C ARG A 321 -24.21 -11.91 8.12
N LYS A 322 -24.90 -10.77 8.06
CA LYS A 322 -25.69 -10.32 6.88
C LYS A 322 -26.70 -11.37 6.38
N GLY A 323 -27.32 -12.12 7.30
CA GLY A 323 -28.29 -13.17 6.96
C GLY A 323 -27.67 -14.49 6.51
N GLU A 324 -26.34 -14.57 6.39
CA GLU A 324 -25.63 -15.76 5.97
C GLU A 324 -24.89 -16.42 7.13
N ARG A 325 -24.78 -17.76 7.08
CA ARG A 325 -24.00 -18.50 8.08
C ARG A 325 -22.53 -18.12 7.97
N LEU A 326 -21.88 -17.98 9.12
CA LEU A 326 -20.45 -17.72 9.22
C LEU A 326 -19.63 -18.79 8.50
N VAL A 327 -20.06 -20.05 8.57
CA VAL A 327 -19.54 -21.15 7.76
C VAL A 327 -20.70 -21.71 6.94
N PRO A 328 -20.72 -21.52 5.61
CA PRO A 328 -21.72 -22.13 4.73
C PRO A 328 -21.70 -23.64 4.77
N ALA A 329 -22.84 -24.28 4.48
CA ALA A 329 -22.95 -25.75 4.46
C ALA A 329 -21.95 -26.39 3.48
N GLY A 330 -21.74 -25.80 2.29
CA GLY A 330 -20.76 -26.30 1.33
C GLY A 330 -19.32 -26.23 1.83
N THR A 331 -18.94 -25.12 2.49
CA THR A 331 -17.63 -24.97 3.13
C THR A 331 -17.45 -25.97 4.26
N LEU A 332 -18.48 -26.21 5.06
CA LEU A 332 -18.46 -27.21 6.14
C LEU A 332 -18.28 -28.63 5.60
N ASP A 333 -19.01 -29.01 4.55
CA ASP A 333 -18.85 -30.31 3.88
C ASP A 333 -17.44 -30.49 3.31
N LEU A 334 -16.89 -29.46 2.66
CA LEU A 334 -15.50 -29.46 2.20
C LEU A 334 -14.52 -29.67 3.36
N PHE A 335 -14.75 -29.01 4.50
CA PHE A 335 -13.92 -29.17 5.69
C PHE A 335 -13.98 -30.60 6.22
N MET A 336 -15.18 -31.17 6.37
CA MET A 336 -15.37 -32.54 6.84
C MET A 336 -14.69 -33.56 5.92
N ARG A 337 -14.78 -33.39 4.60
CA ARG A 337 -14.08 -34.26 3.63
C ARG A 337 -12.56 -34.15 3.72
N CYS A 338 -12.03 -32.96 4.03
CA CYS A 338 -10.60 -32.76 4.22
C CYS A 338 -10.09 -33.39 5.52
N THR A 339 -10.86 -33.29 6.61
CA THR A 339 -10.48 -33.83 7.92
C THR A 339 -10.68 -35.34 8.02
N PHE A 340 -11.73 -35.87 7.37
CA PHE A 340 -12.10 -37.28 7.41
C PHE A 340 -12.19 -37.88 6.01
N PRO A 341 -11.05 -38.08 5.31
CA PRO A 341 -11.05 -38.67 3.99
C PRO A 341 -11.60 -40.11 4.04
N VAL A 342 -12.38 -40.46 3.01
CA VAL A 342 -12.89 -41.82 2.80
C VAL A 342 -11.73 -42.82 2.77
N PRO A 343 -11.90 -44.06 3.29
CA PRO A 343 -10.81 -45.03 3.43
C PRO A 343 -9.95 -45.23 2.16
N ASN A 344 -10.56 -45.19 0.97
CA ASN A 344 -9.87 -45.34 -0.31
C ASN A 344 -8.97 -44.14 -0.71
N ALA A 345 -9.12 -42.99 -0.05
CA ALA A 345 -8.28 -41.81 -0.24
C ALA A 345 -7.16 -41.68 0.81
N ARG A 346 -7.08 -42.61 1.79
CA ARG A 346 -6.11 -42.57 2.89
C ARG A 346 -4.71 -43.07 2.51
N VAL A 347 -4.43 -43.37 1.23
CA VAL A 347 -3.18 -43.99 0.82
C VAL A 347 -2.37 -43.08 -0.13
N LYS A 348 -1.35 -42.44 0.44
CA LYS A 348 0.07 -42.36 0.00
C LYS A 348 0.72 -41.10 0.59
N VAL A 349 0.99 -41.12 1.89
CA VAL A 349 2.12 -40.38 2.47
C VAL A 349 2.80 -41.33 3.45
N CYS A 350 3.74 -42.10 2.94
CA CYS A 350 4.83 -42.70 3.71
C CYS A 350 6.11 -42.03 3.25
#